data_AF-A0A1W9GXH2-F1
#
_entry.id   AF-A0A1W9GXH2-F1
#
_cell.length_a   1.000
_cell.length_b   1.000
_cell.length_c   1.000
_cell.angle_alpha   90.00
_cell.angle_beta   90.00
_cell.angle_gamma   90.00
#
_symmetry.space_group_name_H-M   'P 1'
#
loop_
_entity.id
_entity.type
_entity.pdbx_description
1 polymer ?
#
loop_
_entity_poly.entity_id
_entity_poly.type
_entity_poly.pdbx_seq_one_letter_code
_entity_poly.pdbx_strand_id
1 'polypeptide(L)' 'MERLEIPVEALRDAWVDAIERGDEVVLVRDGRVVAEVKPRAKAVDIEAIRARVPKSLQVEDAAALIRAMRDEERF' A
#
# COMPACT_ATOMS: atom_id res chain seq x y z
N MET A 1 3.81 -18.63 -11.12
CA MET A 1 4.39 -17.60 -10.25
C MET A 1 5.83 -17.45 -10.68
N GLU A 2 6.13 -16.30 -11.28
CA GLU A 2 7.47 -15.99 -11.79
C GLU A 2 8.07 -14.86 -10.94
N ARG A 3 9.40 -14.89 -10.77
CA ARG A 3 10.14 -13.86 -10.05
C ARG A 3 10.65 -12.83 -11.04
N LEU A 4 10.39 -11.56 -10.77
CA LEU A 4 10.77 -10.45 -11.63
C LEU A 4 11.77 -9.54 -10.91
N GLU A 5 12.91 -9.28 -11.54
CA GLU A 5 13.88 -8.30 -11.07
C GLU A 5 13.70 -7.00 -11.85
N ILE A 6 13.30 -5.95 -11.15
CA ILE A 6 12.97 -4.66 -11.77
C ILE A 6 13.88 -3.56 -11.18
N PRO A 7 14.59 -2.79 -12.03
CA PRO A 7 15.34 -1.62 -11.58
C PRO A 7 14.44 -0.61 -10.88
N VAL A 8 14.92 0.02 -9.80
CA VAL A 8 14.13 1.00 -9.03
C VAL A 8 13.78 2.26 -9.86
N GLU A 9 14.49 2.49 -10.95
CA GLU A 9 14.30 3.61 -11.86
C GLU A 9 13.30 3.29 -12.99
N ALA A 10 12.84 2.04 -13.09
CA ALA A 10 11.86 1.62 -14.10
C ALA A 10 10.47 2.23 -13.82
N LEU A 11 9.67 2.37 -14.88
CA LEU A 11 8.30 2.90 -14.85
C LEU A 11 7.46 2.19 -13.77
N ARG A 12 6.85 2.99 -12.89
CA ARG A 12 6.02 2.53 -11.75
C ARG A 12 4.93 1.55 -12.16
N ASP A 13 4.41 1.68 -13.37
CA ASP A 13 3.30 0.86 -13.88
C ASP A 13 3.69 -0.62 -14.01
N ALA A 14 4.94 -0.92 -14.39
CA ALA A 14 5.43 -2.30 -14.48
C ALA A 14 5.46 -3.02 -13.12
N TRP A 15 5.63 -2.28 -12.03
CA TRP A 15 5.62 -2.84 -10.67
C TRP A 15 4.21 -3.14 -10.22
N VAL A 16 3.29 -2.20 -10.48
CA VAL A 16 1.88 -2.33 -10.11
C VAL A 16 1.28 -3.54 -10.83
N ASP A 17 1.50 -3.66 -12.14
CA ASP A 17 0.96 -4.77 -12.93
C ASP A 17 1.50 -6.14 -12.45
N ALA A 18 2.79 -6.22 -12.10
CA ALA A 18 3.38 -7.45 -11.58
C ALA A 18 2.84 -7.83 -10.19
N ILE A 19 2.66 -6.84 -9.31
CA ILE A 19 2.05 -7.04 -8.00
C ILE A 19 0.58 -7.48 -8.13
N GLU A 20 -0.19 -6.86 -9.04
CA GLU A 20 -1.59 -7.19 -9.29
C GLU A 20 -1.78 -8.59 -9.86
N ARG A 21 -0.86 -9.06 -10.70
CA ARG A 21 -0.84 -10.45 -11.19
C ARG A 21 -0.46 -11.48 -10.11
N GLY A 22 0.03 -11.01 -8.97
CA GLY A 22 0.50 -11.87 -7.88
C GLY A 22 1.88 -12.47 -8.16
N ASP A 23 2.72 -11.78 -8.92
CA ASP A 23 4.11 -12.15 -9.12
C ASP A 23 4.98 -11.67 -7.94
N GLU A 24 6.14 -12.31 -7.76
CA GLU A 24 7.14 -11.86 -6.80
C GLU A 24 8.02 -10.81 -7.45
N VAL A 25 8.08 -9.62 -6.85
CA VAL A 25 8.81 -8.47 -7.38
C VAL A 25 10.02 -8.17 -6.50
N VAL A 26 11.20 -8.19 -7.09
CA VAL A 26 12.46 -7.85 -6.44
C VAL A 26 12.98 -6.54 -7.03
N LEU A 27 13.11 -5.52 -6.17
CA LEU A 27 13.59 -4.21 -6.54
C LEU A 27 15.11 -4.14 -6.35
N VAL A 28 15.83 -3.80 -7.41
CA VAL A 28 17.30 -3.78 -7.45
C VAL A 28 17.80 -2.37 -7.77
N ARG A 29 18.72 -1.85 -6.96
CA ARG A 29 19.45 -0.59 -7.18
C ARG A 29 20.94 -0.82 -7.01
N ASP A 30 21.75 -0.35 -7.95
CA ASP A 30 23.22 -0.52 -7.95
C ASP A 30 23.67 -1.99 -7.78
N GLY A 31 22.93 -2.92 -8.40
CA GLY A 31 23.20 -4.37 -8.30
C GLY A 31 22.87 -4.98 -6.93
N ARG A 32 22.21 -4.23 -6.03
CA ARG A 32 21.78 -4.70 -4.71
C ARG A 32 20.26 -4.74 -4.62
N VAL A 33 19.75 -5.81 -4.01
CA VAL A 33 18.34 -5.89 -3.65
C VAL A 33 18.05 -4.86 -2.56
N VAL A 34 17.09 -3.98 -2.81
CA VAL A 34 16.66 -2.96 -1.84
C VAL A 34 15.27 -3.24 -1.26
N ALA A 35 14.44 -4.00 -1.96
CA ALA A 35 13.14 -4.45 -1.47
C ALA A 35 12.67 -5.71 -2.19
N GLU A 36 11.90 -6.52 -1.48
CA GLU A 36 11.20 -7.70 -2.01
C GLU A 36 9.71 -7.56 -1.70
N VAL A 37 8.88 -7.70 -2.72
CA VAL A 37 7.42 -7.72 -2.61
C VAL A 37 6.95 -9.11 -2.98
N LYS A 38 6.54 -9.87 -1.97
CA LYS A 38 5.96 -11.19 -2.15
C LYS A 38 4.45 -11.06 -2.33
N PRO A 39 3.85 -11.82 -3.26
CA PRO A 39 2.40 -11.86 -3.39
C PRO A 39 1.81 -12.34 -2.06
N ARG A 40 0.86 -11.58 -1.51
CA ARG A 40 0.19 -11.97 -0.26
C ARG A 40 -0.56 -13.28 -0.52
N ALA A 41 -0.13 -14.36 0.14
CA ALA A 41 -0.80 -15.67 0.09
C ALA A 41 -2.24 -15.65 0.65
N LYS A 42 -2.74 -14.51 1.15
CA LYS A 42 -4.11 -14.35 1.60
C LYS A 42 -4.65 -13.00 1.14
N ALA A 43 -5.87 -13.04 0.59
CA ALA A 43 -6.69 -11.87 0.39
C ALA A 43 -6.65 -11.01 1.66
N VAL A 44 -6.37 -9.73 1.48
CA VAL A 44 -6.40 -8.77 2.57
C VAL A 44 -7.87 -8.63 2.95
N ASP A 45 -8.24 -9.18 4.10
CA ASP A 45 -9.56 -8.99 4.64
C ASP A 45 -9.67 -7.54 5.14
N ILE A 46 -10.15 -6.68 4.23
CA ILE A 46 -10.35 -5.25 4.47
C ILE A 46 -11.32 -5.05 5.63
N GLU A 47 -12.29 -5.95 5.83
CA GLU A 47 -13.23 -5.87 6.95
C GLU A 47 -12.54 -6.17 8.28
N ALA A 48 -11.67 -7.19 8.31
CA ALA A 48 -10.86 -7.49 9.50
C ALA A 48 -9.89 -6.36 9.87
N ILE A 49 -9.36 -5.63 8.88
CA ILE A 49 -8.54 -4.43 9.12
C ILE A 49 -9.42 -3.30 9.66
N ARG A 50 -10.57 -3.01 9.04
CA ARG A 50 -11.51 -1.99 9.52
C ARG A 50 -11.93 -2.25 10.97
N ALA A 51 -12.20 -3.50 11.32
CA ALA A 51 -12.58 -3.90 12.68
C ALA A 51 -11.47 -3.65 13.73
N ARG A 52 -10.20 -3.58 13.31
CA ARG A 52 -9.03 -3.34 14.18
C ARG A 52 -8.59 -1.89 14.25
N VAL A 53 -9.05 -1.03 13.32
CA VAL A 53 -8.79 0.40 13.37
C VAL A 53 -9.70 1.02 14.42
N PRO A 54 -9.17 1.76 15.41
CA PRO A 54 -9.99 2.50 16.36
C PRO A 54 -10.98 3.39 15.61
N LYS A 55 -12.26 3.38 15.99
CA LYS A 55 -13.32 4.17 15.32
C LYS A 55 -12.98 5.67 15.21
N SER A 56 -12.14 6.19 16.10
CA SER A 56 -11.63 7.56 16.07
C SER A 56 -10.74 7.88 14.85
N LEU A 57 -10.24 6.87 14.15
CA LEU A 57 -9.43 6.98 12.92
C LEU A 57 -10.21 6.53 11.67
N GLN A 58 -11.46 6.09 11.82
CA GLN A 58 -12.33 5.74 10.71
C GLN A 58 -12.98 7.03 10.19
N VAL A 59 -12.28 7.71 9.30
CA VAL A 59 -12.89 8.80 8.55
C VAL A 59 -13.70 8.19 7.41
N GLU A 60 -15.03 8.26 7.52
CA GLU A 60 -15.94 7.69 6.53
C GLU A 60 -15.87 8.40 5.17
N ASP A 61 -15.55 9.70 5.16
CA ASP A 61 -15.33 10.49 3.96
C ASP A 61 -14.30 11.62 4.18
N ALA A 62 -13.62 12.05 3.12
CA ALA A 62 -12.61 13.11 3.21
C ALA A 62 -13.16 14.45 3.76
N ALA A 63 -14.45 14.72 3.61
CA ALA A 63 -15.08 15.94 4.09
C ALA A 63 -15.24 15.96 5.63
N ALA A 64 -15.48 14.80 6.24
CA ALA A 64 -15.56 14.61 7.68
C ALA A 64 -14.20 14.86 8.35
N LEU A 65 -13.10 14.38 7.75
CA LEU A 65 -11.74 14.65 8.24
C LEU A 65 -11.42 16.15 8.19
N ILE A 66 -11.71 16.82 7.07
CA ILE A 66 -11.43 18.25 6.90
C ILE A 66 -12.20 19.08 7.93
N ARG A 67 -13.44 18.72 8.26
CA ARG A 67 -14.22 19.40 9.31
C ARG A 67 -13.64 19.18 10.70
N ALA A 68 -13.29 17.94 11.05
CA ALA A 68 -12.70 17.63 12.35
C ALA A 68 -11.40 18.39 12.60
N MET A 69 -10.50 18.44 11.61
CA MET A 69 -9.24 19.19 11.70
C MET A 69 -9.47 20.71 11.83
N ARG A 70 -10.48 21.25 11.12
CA ARG A 70 -10.82 22.67 11.18
C ARG A 70 -11.39 23.09 12.54
N ASP A 71 -12.10 22.20 13.21
CA ASP A 71 -12.71 22.47 14.51
C ASP A 71 -11.71 22.28 15.67
N GLU A 72 -10.67 21.45 15.51
CA GLU A 72 -9.57 21.32 16.48
C GLU A 72 -8.67 22.58 16.55
N GLU A 73 -8.52 23.34 15.47
CA GLU A 73 -7.75 24.61 15.48
C GLU A 73 -8.46 25.78 16.21
N ARG A 74 -9.68 25.56 16.73
CA ARG A 74 -10.47 26.60 17.41
C ARG A 74 -10.44 26.54 18.94
N PHE A 75 -9.63 25.66 19.54
CA PHE A 75 -9.41 25.58 20.99
C PHE A 75 -7.95 25.75 21.37
#